data_AF-A0A957BXB4-F1
#
_entry.id   AF-A0A957BXB4-F1
#
_cell.length_a   1.000
_cell.length_b   1.000
_cell.length_c   1.000
_cell.angle_alpha   90.00
_cell.angle_beta   90.00
_cell.angle_gamma   90.00
#
_symmetry.space_group_name_H-M   'P 1'
#
loop_
_entity.id
_entity.type
_entity.pdbx_description
1 polymer ?
#
loop_
_entity_poly.entity_id
_entity_poly.type
_entity_poly.pdbx_seq_one_letter_code
_entity_poly.pdbx_strand_id
1 'polypeptide(L)' 'MERQKLRIGIIGLGIISDAHVEGAAAMADIASVTAVCDIDEAKASAVAQRFGAAVYTDYQR' A
#
# COMPACT_ATOMS: atom_id res chain seq x y z
N MET A 1 3.78 2.52 26.76
CA MET A 1 4.55 2.52 25.49
C MET A 1 3.55 2.62 24.36
N GLU A 2 3.62 3.67 23.54
CA GLU A 2 2.86 3.69 22.29
C GLU A 2 3.36 2.55 21.39
N ARG A 3 2.42 1.78 20.85
CA ARG A 3 2.75 0.65 19.97
C ARG A 3 2.97 1.20 18.57
N GLN A 4 4.14 0.98 17.99
CA GLN A 4 4.40 1.43 16.62
C GLN A 4 3.48 0.69 15.64
N LYS A 5 2.90 1.43 14.69
CA LYS A 5 2.06 0.85 13.64
C LYS A 5 2.89 -0.06 12.74
N LEU A 6 2.29 -1.17 12.33
CA LEU A 6 2.86 -2.05 11.32
C LEU A 6 2.97 -1.30 9.98
N ARG A 7 4.15 -1.32 9.37
CA ARG A 7 4.38 -0.73 8.05
C ARG A 7 4.14 -1.80 6.98
N ILE A 8 3.26 -1.50 6.04
CA ILE A 8 2.86 -2.42 4.97
C ILE A 8 3.39 -1.91 3.63
N GLY A 9 3.93 -2.82 2.84
CA GLY A 9 4.19 -2.65 1.41
C GLY A 9 3.27 -3.56 0.60
N ILE A 10 2.70 -3.07 -0.49
CA ILE A 10 1.84 -3.86 -1.38
C ILE A 10 2.51 -3.94 -2.76
N ILE A 11 2.81 -5.13 -3.26
CA ILE A 11 3.38 -5.35 -4.59
C ILE A 11 2.34 -6.11 -5.42
N GLY A 12 1.94 -5.53 -6.55
CA GLY A 12 0.88 -6.03 -7.41
C GLY A 12 -0.49 -5.50 -7.03
N LEU A 13 -1.08 -4.72 -7.94
CA LEU A 13 -2.38 -4.06 -7.86
C LEU A 13 -3.33 -4.62 -8.92
N GLY A 14 -3.39 -5.95 -8.98
CA GLY A 14 -4.25 -6.72 -9.87
C GLY A 14 -5.66 -6.96 -9.29
N ILE A 15 -6.34 -7.97 -9.82
CA ILE A 15 -7.77 -8.25 -9.58
C ILE A 15 -8.16 -8.33 -8.09
N ILE A 16 -7.28 -8.87 -7.23
CA ILE A 16 -7.57 -9.10 -5.80
C ILE A 16 -7.08 -7.94 -4.91
N SER A 17 -6.35 -6.97 -5.49
CA SER A 17 -5.66 -5.95 -4.70
C SER A 17 -6.60 -5.07 -3.88
N ASP A 18 -7.82 -4.84 -4.36
CA ASP A 18 -8.84 -4.09 -3.62
C ASP A 18 -9.10 -4.69 -2.23
N ALA A 19 -9.14 -6.01 -2.09
CA ALA A 19 -9.35 -6.65 -0.78
C ALA A 19 -8.21 -6.35 0.20
N HIS A 20 -6.97 -6.32 -0.27
CA HIS A 20 -5.80 -5.98 0.54
C HIS A 20 -5.76 -4.48 0.88
N VAL A 21 -6.11 -3.64 -0.09
CA VAL A 21 -6.19 -2.18 0.07
C VAL A 21 -7.27 -1.81 1.09
N GLU A 22 -8.48 -2.33 0.95
CA GLU A 22 -9.57 -2.07 1.91
C GLU A 22 -9.26 -2.65 3.28
N GLY A 23 -8.68 -3.86 3.35
CA GLY A 23 -8.25 -4.45 4.61
C GLY A 23 -7.19 -3.60 5.32
N ALA A 24 -6.20 -3.08 4.59
CA ALA A 24 -5.18 -2.20 5.15
C ALA A 24 -5.78 -0.86 5.63
N ALA A 25 -6.74 -0.30 4.89
CA ALA A 25 -7.46 0.91 5.29
C ALA A 25 -8.27 0.69 6.58
N ALA A 26 -8.92 -0.47 6.72
CA ALA A 26 -9.69 -0.82 7.91
C ALA A 26 -8.82 -0.99 9.18
N MET A 27 -7.52 -1.28 9.02
CA MET A 27 -6.56 -1.45 10.12
C MET A 27 -5.71 -0.20 10.38
N ALA A 28 -6.17 0.99 9.96
CA ALA A 28 -5.39 2.23 10.06
C ALA A 28 -5.00 2.65 11.49
N ASP A 29 -5.64 2.09 12.52
CA ASP A 29 -5.30 2.28 13.93
C ASP A 29 -4.00 1.55 14.32
N ILE A 30 -3.72 0.39 13.72
CA ILE A 30 -2.57 -0.46 14.03
C ILE A 30 -1.57 -0.66 12.87
N ALA A 31 -1.91 -0.22 11.65
CA ALA A 31 -1.08 -0.38 10.46
C ALA A 31 -1.12 0.85 9.54
N SER A 32 -0.12 0.96 8.66
CA SER A 32 -0.02 2.00 7.63
C SER A 32 0.63 1.43 6.37
N VAL A 33 -0.02 1.62 5.23
CA VAL A 33 0.59 1.34 3.92
C VAL A 33 1.59 2.45 3.63
N THR A 34 2.87 2.09 3.54
CA THR A 34 3.97 3.04 3.34
C THR A 34 4.60 2.97 1.96
N ALA A 35 4.35 1.89 1.23
CA ALA A 35 4.82 1.70 -0.14
C ALA A 35 3.82 0.86 -0.94
N VAL A 36 3.67 1.18 -2.22
CA VAL A 36 2.96 0.34 -3.19
C VAL A 36 3.81 0.21 -4.45
N CYS A 37 3.72 -0.95 -5.10
CA CYS A 37 4.45 -1.26 -6.32
C CYS A 37 3.54 -1.94 -7.33
N ASP A 38 3.54 -1.46 -8.57
CA ASP A 38 2.98 -2.16 -9.72
C ASP A 38 3.73 -1.75 -10.99
N ILE A 39 3.81 -2.65 -11.97
CA ILE A 39 4.41 -2.32 -13.27
C ILE A 39 3.61 -1.24 -14.02
N ASP A 40 2.32 -1.11 -13.70
CA ASP A 40 1.44 -0.03 -14.13
C ASP A 40 1.47 1.12 -13.10
N GLU A 41 2.27 2.14 -13.39
CA GLU A 41 2.47 3.30 -12.51
C GLU A 41 1.16 4.03 -12.20
N ALA A 42 0.18 4.03 -13.11
CA ALA A 42 -1.10 4.69 -12.88
C ALA A 42 -1.88 3.98 -11.77
N LYS A 43 -1.88 2.64 -11.75
CA LYS A 43 -2.48 1.85 -10.66
C LYS A 43 -1.75 2.09 -9.34
N ALA A 44 -0.42 2.05 -9.37
CA ALA A 44 0.41 2.29 -8.19
C ALA A 44 0.15 3.69 -7.60
N SER A 45 0.11 4.72 -8.44
CA SER A 45 -0.18 6.09 -8.04
C SER A 45 -1.58 6.26 -7.46
N ALA A 46 -2.60 5.64 -8.07
CA ALA A 46 -3.98 5.71 -7.58
C ALA A 46 -4.13 5.13 -6.17
N VAL A 47 -3.52 3.98 -5.90
CA VAL A 47 -3.57 3.36 -4.56
C VAL A 47 -2.69 4.13 -3.58
N ALA A 48 -1.49 4.56 -3.98
CA ALA A 48 -0.59 5.34 -3.13
C ALA A 48 -1.24 6.62 -2.60
N GLN A 49 -1.99 7.33 -3.45
CA GLN A 49 -2.69 8.55 -3.09
C GLN A 49 -3.71 8.32 -1.96
N ARG A 50 -4.34 7.15 -1.88
CA ARG A 50 -5.29 6.80 -0.81
C ARG A 50 -4.62 6.72 0.57
N PHE A 51 -3.33 6.39 0.61
CA PHE A 51 -2.59 6.16 1.86
C PHE A 51 -1.47 7.17 2.14
N GLY A 52 -1.12 8.03 1.17
CA GLY A 52 0.10 8.82 1.23
C GLY A 52 1.37 7.96 1.16
N ALA A 53 1.32 6.84 0.45
CA ALA A 53 2.41 5.88 0.33
C ALA A 53 3.41 6.26 -0.78
N ALA A 54 4.62 5.72 -0.70
CA ALA A 54 5.58 5.81 -1.81
C ALA A 54 5.16 4.91 -2.98
N VAL A 55 5.43 5.36 -4.20
CA VAL A 55 5.12 4.64 -5.45
C VAL A 55 6.40 4.02 -6.00
N TYR A 56 6.32 2.75 -6.38
CA TYR A 56 7.39 2.02 -7.06
C TYR A 56 6.83 1.31 -8.30
N THR A 57 7.68 1.12 -9.30
CA THR A 57 7.38 0.32 -10.50
C THR A 57 8.34 -0.86 -10.66
N ASP A 58 9.29 -0.99 -9.75
CA ASP A 58 10.28 -2.05 -9.64
C ASP A 58 10.34 -2.49 -8.18
N TYR A 59 10.10 -3.78 -7.94
CA TYR A 59 10.01 -4.33 -6.59
C TYR A 59 11.37 -4.41 -5.87
N GLN A 60 12.48 -4.20 -6.58
CA GLN A 60 13.83 -4.20 -6.02
C GLN A 60 14.26 -2.81 -5.49
N ARG A 61 13.42 -1.79 -5.62
CA ARG A 61 13.69 -0.39 -5.25
C ARG A 61 13.15 -0.02 -3.89
#